data_AF-A0A2K3KJT0-F1
#
_entry.id   AF-A0A2K3KJT0-F1
#
_cell.length_a   1.000
_cell.length_b   1.000
_cell.length_c   1.000
_cell.angle_alpha   90.00
_cell.angle_beta   90.00
_cell.angle_gamma   90.00
#
_symmetry.space_group_name_H-M   'P 1'
#
loop_
_entity.id
_entity.type
_entity.pdbx_description
1 polymer ?
#
loop_
_entity_poly.entity_id
_entity_poly.type
_entity_poly.pdbx_seq_one_letter_code
_entity_poly.pdbx_strand_id
1 'polypeptide(L)'
;VSLGGQEIIEGRLLAALRVLLASDMESVQKHDLNTLKSLDAEAPLGVANDIAVFRTLIALCVIALEHFPTKLVDDETLLKQGASGSTELAIQFRIQKKSVIIDVMRNLSRK
;
A
#
# COMPACT_ATOMS: atom_id res chain seq x y z
N VAL A 1 3.71 4.57 -9.51
CA VAL A 1 4.20 3.36 -8.80
C VAL A 1 3.33 3.18 -7.58
N SER A 2 2.90 1.96 -7.31
CA SER A 2 1.95 1.61 -6.25
C SER A 2 2.43 0.36 -5.52
N LEU A 3 1.66 -0.20 -4.58
CA LEU A 3 2.09 -1.39 -3.84
C LEU A 3 2.07 -2.64 -4.73
N GLY A 4 3.21 -2.97 -5.33
CA GLY A 4 3.43 -4.26 -6.00
C GLY A 4 2.94 -4.36 -7.46
N GLY A 5 2.44 -3.28 -8.07
CA GLY A 5 1.91 -3.33 -9.44
C GLY A 5 1.66 -1.97 -10.09
N GLN A 6 0.70 -1.93 -11.04
CA GLN A 6 0.21 -0.71 -11.69
C GLN A 6 -1.06 -0.14 -11.04
N GLU A 7 -1.81 -0.97 -10.31
CA GLU A 7 -3.00 -0.61 -9.51
C GLU A 7 -2.60 -0.11 -8.12
N ILE A 8 -3.45 0.64 -7.41
CA ILE A 8 -3.16 1.19 -6.06
C ILE A 8 -2.51 0.16 -5.13
N ILE A 9 -3.03 -1.08 -5.16
CA ILE A 9 -2.43 -2.26 -4.56
C ILE A 9 -2.53 -3.38 -5.59
N GLU A 10 -1.52 -4.24 -5.64
CA GLU A 10 -1.56 -5.45 -6.45
C GLU A 10 -2.73 -6.35 -6.02
N GLY A 11 -3.57 -6.75 -6.98
CA GLY A 11 -4.81 -7.46 -6.67
C GLY A 11 -4.64 -8.77 -5.91
N ARG A 12 -3.57 -9.56 -6.12
CA ARG A 12 -3.36 -10.82 -5.36
C ARG A 12 -3.05 -10.53 -3.90
N LEU A 13 -2.32 -9.45 -3.59
CA LEU A 13 -2.15 -8.99 -2.22
C LEU A 13 -3.49 -8.60 -1.59
N LEU A 14 -4.36 -7.89 -2.32
CA LEU A 14 -5.69 -7.53 -1.84
C LEU A 14 -6.55 -8.77 -1.56
N ALA A 15 -6.60 -9.71 -2.50
CA ALA A 15 -7.32 -10.97 -2.35
C ALA A 15 -6.79 -11.78 -1.16
N ALA A 16 -5.48 -11.89 -1.01
CA ALA A 16 -4.87 -12.61 0.11
C ALA A 16 -5.25 -12.00 1.47
N LEU A 17 -5.26 -10.68 1.59
CA LEU A 17 -5.65 -10.01 2.84
C LEU A 17 -7.15 -10.16 3.15
N ARG A 18 -8.00 -10.07 2.13
CA ARG A 18 -9.45 -10.33 2.27
C ARG A 18 -9.71 -11.72 2.83
N VAL A 19 -9.06 -12.74 2.25
CA VAL A 19 -9.15 -14.13 2.72
C VAL A 19 -8.55 -14.28 4.12
N LEU A 20 -7.38 -13.70 4.39
CA LEU A 20 -6.71 -13.80 5.69
C LEU A 20 -7.56 -13.21 6.84
N LEU A 21 -8.29 -12.13 6.57
CA LEU A 21 -9.13 -11.43 7.54
C LEU A 21 -10.61 -11.85 7.48
N ALA A 22 -10.95 -12.86 6.68
CA ALA A 22 -12.31 -13.37 6.60
C ALA A 22 -12.67 -14.15 7.87
N SER A 23 -13.86 -13.92 8.41
CA SER A 23 -14.40 -14.70 9.54
C SER A 23 -15.17 -15.94 9.10
N ASP A 24 -15.54 -16.02 7.82
CA ASP A 24 -16.34 -17.10 7.25
C ASP A 24 -15.69 -17.63 5.96
N MET A 25 -15.19 -18.86 6.02
CA MET A 25 -14.56 -19.52 4.89
C MET A 25 -15.56 -19.90 3.79
N GLU A 26 -16.83 -20.13 4.12
CA GLU A 26 -17.85 -20.45 3.11
C GLU A 26 -18.12 -19.24 2.22
N SER A 27 -18.13 -18.02 2.77
CA SER A 27 -18.21 -16.79 1.98
C SER A 27 -17.06 -16.67 0.99
N VAL A 28 -15.83 -16.97 1.41
CA VAL A 28 -14.65 -16.93 0.54
C VAL A 28 -14.78 -17.88 -0.64
N GLN A 29 -15.27 -19.10 -0.42
CA GLN A 29 -15.40 -20.13 -1.46
C GLN A 29 -16.47 -19.80 -2.51
N LYS A 30 -17.38 -18.86 -2.24
CA LYS A 30 -18.40 -18.41 -3.19
C LYS A 30 -17.88 -17.41 -4.22
N HIS A 31 -16.69 -16.85 -4.00
CA HIS A 31 -16.09 -15.85 -4.89
C HIS A 31 -14.91 -16.41 -5.66
N ASP A 32 -14.80 -16.02 -6.92
CA ASP A 32 -13.60 -16.29 -7.70
C ASP A 32 -12.46 -15.33 -7.33
N LEU A 33 -11.25 -15.69 -7.73
CA LEU A 33 -10.06 -14.88 -7.44
C LEU A 33 -10.16 -13.48 -8.05
N ASN A 34 -10.75 -13.32 -9.23
CA ASN A 34 -10.85 -12.01 -9.90
C ASN A 34 -11.72 -11.04 -9.10
N THR A 35 -12.82 -11.53 -8.53
CA THR A 35 -13.70 -10.78 -7.64
C THR A 35 -12.94 -10.33 -6.39
N LEU A 36 -12.19 -11.25 -5.76
CA LEU A 36 -11.40 -10.94 -4.56
C LEU A 36 -10.23 -9.99 -4.83
N LYS A 37 -9.70 -9.95 -6.06
CA LYS A 37 -8.63 -9.02 -6.47
C LYS A 37 -9.14 -7.60 -6.76
N SER A 38 -10.44 -7.42 -7.03
CA SER A 38 -10.98 -6.15 -7.51
C SER A 38 -11.20 -5.15 -6.37
N LEU A 39 -10.62 -3.95 -6.51
CA LEU A 39 -10.86 -2.84 -5.59
C LEU A 39 -12.20 -2.11 -5.85
N ASP A 40 -12.82 -2.37 -7.00
CA ASP A 40 -14.08 -1.73 -7.42
C ASP A 40 -15.28 -2.67 -7.32
N ALA A 41 -15.07 -3.94 -6.96
CA ALA A 41 -16.15 -4.85 -6.60
C ALA A 41 -16.81 -4.39 -5.30
N GLU A 42 -18.14 -4.49 -5.23
CA GLU A 42 -18.90 -4.14 -4.03
C GLU A 42 -18.63 -5.17 -2.92
N ALA A 43 -17.70 -4.82 -2.03
CA ALA A 43 -17.38 -5.48 -0.76
C ALA A 43 -17.61 -7.01 -0.76
N PRO A 44 -16.79 -7.80 -1.48
CA PRO A 44 -17.09 -9.20 -1.78
C PRO A 44 -17.24 -10.08 -0.55
N LEU A 45 -16.51 -9.81 0.53
CA LEU A 45 -16.62 -10.50 1.82
C LEU A 45 -17.32 -9.64 2.89
N GLY A 46 -18.09 -8.64 2.45
CA GLY A 46 -18.76 -7.67 3.29
C GLY A 46 -17.89 -6.45 3.66
N VAL A 47 -18.57 -5.34 3.93
CA VAL A 47 -17.94 -4.03 4.20
C VAL A 47 -16.98 -4.08 5.39
N ALA A 48 -17.30 -4.86 6.42
CA ALA A 48 -16.46 -5.01 7.60
C ALA A 48 -15.08 -5.64 7.27
N ASN A 49 -15.05 -6.61 6.35
CA ASN A 49 -13.80 -7.23 5.91
C ASN A 49 -12.94 -6.23 5.13
N ASP A 50 -13.53 -5.49 4.18
CA ASP A 50 -12.80 -4.46 3.42
C ASP A 50 -12.25 -3.34 4.33
N ILE A 51 -13.02 -2.89 5.34
CA ILE A 51 -12.53 -1.93 6.34
C ILE A 51 -11.32 -2.51 7.10
N ALA A 52 -11.38 -3.77 7.52
CA ALA A 52 -10.27 -4.42 8.22
C ALA A 52 -9.03 -4.56 7.33
N VAL A 53 -9.22 -4.90 6.06
CA VAL A 53 -8.16 -5.01 5.05
C VAL A 53 -7.49 -3.65 4.81
N PHE A 54 -8.27 -2.59 4.57
CA PHE A 54 -7.71 -1.25 4.32
C PHE A 54 -6.98 -0.70 5.54
N ARG A 55 -7.56 -0.88 6.75
CA ARG A 55 -6.87 -0.50 8.00
C ARG A 55 -5.55 -1.25 8.17
N THR A 56 -5.53 -2.55 7.89
CA THR A 56 -4.32 -3.38 7.96
C THR A 56 -3.26 -2.88 6.97
N LEU A 57 -3.64 -2.61 5.72
CA LEU A 57 -2.73 -2.08 4.71
C LEU A 57 -2.16 -0.71 5.09
N ILE A 58 -3.00 0.20 5.59
CA ILE A 58 -2.56 1.52 6.06
C ILE A 58 -1.59 1.36 7.24
N ALA A 59 -1.88 0.49 8.21
CA ALA A 59 -0.99 0.24 9.33
C ALA A 59 0.37 -0.32 8.88
N LEU A 60 0.38 -1.28 7.94
CA LEU A 60 1.62 -1.80 7.35
C LEU A 60 2.41 -0.72 6.61
N CYS A 61 1.73 0.22 5.93
CA CYS A 61 2.36 1.36 5.29
C CYS A 61 3.00 2.33 6.30
N VAL A 62 2.31 2.61 7.42
CA VAL A 62 2.88 3.41 8.52
C VAL A 62 4.15 2.76 9.06
N ILE A 63 4.09 1.46 9.37
CA ILE A 63 5.26 0.70 9.84
C ILE A 63 6.38 0.78 8.80
N ALA A 64 6.09 0.58 7.51
CA ALA A 64 7.10 0.66 6.45
C ALA A 64 7.75 2.05 6.35
N LEU A 65 7.01 3.13 6.60
CA LEU A 65 7.54 4.50 6.65
C LEU A 65 8.44 4.74 7.87
N GLU A 66 8.09 4.18 9.02
CA GLU A 66 8.88 4.29 10.26
C GLU A 66 10.24 3.58 10.16
N HIS A 67 10.38 2.60 9.27
CA HIS A 67 11.65 1.92 9.03
C HIS A 67 12.66 2.74 8.20
N PHE A 68 12.25 3.89 7.64
CA PHE A 68 13.22 4.78 6.99
C PHE A 68 13.99 5.58 8.05
N PRO A 69 15.32 5.69 7.92
CA PRO A 69 16.14 6.43 8.88
C PRO A 69 15.96 7.96 8.80
N THR A 70 15.22 8.46 7.81
CA THR A 70 15.00 9.88 7.54
C THR A 70 13.55 10.15 7.17
N LYS A 71 13.06 11.37 7.45
CA LYS A 71 11.76 11.84 6.95
C LYS A 71 11.87 12.27 5.48
N LEU A 72 10.74 12.47 4.83
CA LEU A 72 10.71 12.91 3.42
C LEU A 72 11.37 14.30 3.26
N VAL A 73 11.04 15.24 4.15
CA VAL A 73 11.60 16.61 4.17
C VAL A 73 13.12 16.60 4.36
N ASP A 74 13.64 15.69 5.17
CA ASP A 74 15.09 15.56 5.39
C ASP A 74 15.80 15.19 4.08
N ASP A 75 15.23 14.23 3.33
CA ASP A 75 15.80 13.80 2.06
C ASP A 75 15.70 14.87 0.98
N GLU A 76 14.59 15.61 0.90
CA GLU A 76 14.44 16.74 -0.01
C GLU A 76 15.46 17.83 0.28
N THR A 77 15.75 18.07 1.57
CA THR A 77 16.77 19.03 2.00
C THR A 77 18.16 18.58 1.59
N LEU A 78 18.50 17.30 1.82
CA LEU A 78 19.78 16.71 1.39
C LEU A 78 19.97 16.79 -0.13
N LEU A 79 18.91 16.57 -0.91
CA LEU A 79 18.96 16.69 -2.36
C LEU A 79 19.26 18.13 -2.79
N LYS A 80 18.62 19.12 -2.17
CA LYS A 80 18.85 20.56 -2.43
C LYS A 80 20.25 21.04 -2.05
N GLN A 81 20.92 20.36 -1.12
CA GLN A 81 22.30 20.67 -0.70
C GLN A 81 23.36 20.24 -1.72
N GLY A 82 22.97 19.61 -2.83
CA GLY A 82 23.89 19.30 -3.93
C GLY A 82 24.60 17.95 -3.81
N ALA A 83 23.89 16.92 -3.34
CA ALA A 83 24.35 15.54 -3.49
C ALA A 83 24.64 15.22 -4.96
N SER A 84 25.67 14.41 -5.24
CA SER A 84 26.08 14.09 -6.61
C SER A 84 26.28 12.58 -6.81
N GLY A 85 26.24 12.16 -8.08
CA GLY A 85 26.52 10.80 -8.50
C GLY A 85 25.57 9.78 -7.86
N SER A 86 26.13 8.71 -7.30
CA SER A 86 25.34 7.62 -6.70
C SER A 86 24.56 8.04 -5.44
N THR A 87 25.05 9.03 -4.69
CA THR A 87 24.36 9.56 -3.52
C THR A 87 23.07 10.28 -3.90
N GLU A 88 23.09 11.07 -4.96
CA GLU A 88 21.91 11.75 -5.49
C GLU A 88 20.82 10.73 -5.86
N LEU A 89 21.20 9.70 -6.63
CA LEU A 89 20.29 8.65 -7.05
C LEU A 89 19.69 7.88 -5.85
N ALA A 90 20.50 7.58 -4.83
CA ALA A 90 20.03 6.91 -3.62
C ALA A 90 19.02 7.75 -2.83
N ILE A 91 19.23 9.08 -2.75
CA ILE A 91 18.29 9.99 -2.10
C ILE A 91 16.98 10.05 -2.89
N GLN A 92 17.04 10.24 -4.22
CA GLN A 92 15.87 10.26 -5.08
C GLN A 92 15.07 8.96 -4.98
N PHE A 93 15.72 7.80 -5.00
CA PHE A 93 15.06 6.51 -4.84
C PHE A 93 14.33 6.40 -3.50
N ARG A 94 14.97 6.84 -2.41
CA ARG A 94 14.37 6.82 -1.08
C ARG A 94 13.15 7.75 -0.97
N ILE A 95 13.23 8.96 -1.55
CA ILE A 95 12.09 9.89 -1.65
C ILE A 95 10.94 9.23 -2.39
N GLN A 96 11.20 8.71 -3.60
CA GLN A 96 10.17 8.06 -4.43
C GLN A 96 9.51 6.90 -3.69
N LYS A 97 10.29 6.05 -2.99
CA LYS A 97 9.75 4.93 -2.22
C LYS A 97 8.82 5.40 -1.08
N LYS A 98 9.19 6.46 -0.36
CA LYS A 98 8.32 7.04 0.69
C LYS A 98 7.05 7.67 0.10
N SER A 99 7.17 8.42 -0.99
CA SER A 99 6.03 9.04 -1.67
C SER A 99 5.01 8.01 -2.13
N VAL A 100 5.47 6.89 -2.71
CA VAL A 100 4.59 5.78 -3.13
C VAL A 100 3.77 5.25 -1.96
N ILE A 101 4.40 5.02 -0.80
CA ILE A 101 3.71 4.51 0.38
C ILE A 101 2.66 5.53 0.88
N ILE A 102 3.03 6.81 0.96
CA ILE A 102 2.13 7.90 1.37
C ILE A 102 0.94 8.03 0.42
N ASP A 103 1.17 7.96 -0.88
CA ASP A 103 0.11 8.07 -1.88
C ASP A 103 -0.86 6.89 -1.81
N VAL A 104 -0.37 5.66 -1.60
CA VAL A 104 -1.25 4.50 -1.41
C VAL A 104 -2.09 4.65 -0.14
N MET A 105 -1.51 5.08 0.99
CA MET A 105 -2.27 5.37 2.20
C MET A 105 -3.38 6.39 1.96
N ARG A 106 -3.08 7.49 1.26
CA ARG A 106 -4.06 8.54 0.94
C ARG A 106 -5.21 8.01 0.07
N ASN A 107 -4.90 7.16 -0.90
CA ASN A 107 -5.92 6.57 -1.77
C ASN A 107 -6.83 5.60 -0.99
N LEU A 108 -6.25 4.77 -0.11
CA LEU A 108 -7.04 3.82 0.70
C LEU A 108 -7.93 4.51 1.74
N SER A 109 -7.46 5.59 2.36
CA SER A 109 -8.28 6.35 3.32
C SER A 109 -9.50 7.04 2.72
N ARG A 110 -9.63 7.07 1.38
CA ARG A 110 -10.77 7.64 0.64
C ARG A 110 -11.77 6.59 0.15
N LYS A 111 -11.42 5.31 0.25
CA LYS A 111 -12.30 4.17 -0.07
C LYS A 111 -13.05 3.76 1.19
#